data_AF-A0A7Y8I3A1-F1
#
_entry.id   AF-A0A7Y8I3A1-F1
#
_cell.length_a   1.000
_cell.length_b   1.000
_cell.length_c   1.000
_cell.angle_alpha   90.00
_cell.angle_beta   90.00
_cell.angle_gamma   90.00
#
_symmetry.space_group_name_H-M   'P 1'
#
loop_
_entity.id
_entity.type
_entity.pdbx_description
1 polymer ?
#
loop_
_entity_poly.entity_id
_entity_poly.type
_entity_poly.pdbx_seq_one_letter_code
_entity_poly.pdbx_strand_id
1 'polypeptide(L)' 'VGPGQLRAWRLLATKPLVAIGGITLETAPAVWRAGADSIAVISALIPADPSPAAVRAQMEQWLSLSRLP' A
#
# COMPACT_ATOMS: atom_id res chain seq x y z
N VAL A 1 1.02 2.68 14.86
CA VAL A 1 -0.33 2.74 14.25
C VAL A 1 -0.46 1.60 13.25
N GLY A 2 -1.61 0.94 13.16
CA GLY A 2 -1.81 -0.17 12.21
C GLY A 2 -3.24 -0.29 11.69
N PRO A 3 -3.58 -1.40 10.98
CA PRO A 3 -4.88 -1.57 10.33
C PRO A 3 -6.09 -1.51 11.28
N GLY A 4 -5.92 -1.80 12.58
CA GLY A 4 -6.99 -1.68 13.57
C GLY A 4 -7.45 -0.22 13.76
N GLN A 5 -6.53 0.70 13.96
CA GLN A 5 -6.85 2.14 14.07
C GLN A 5 -7.38 2.70 12.75
N LEU A 6 -6.87 2.20 11.63
CA LEU A 6 -7.32 2.61 10.30
C LEU A 6 -8.83 2.38 10.10
N ARG A 7 -9.37 1.24 10.58
CA ARG A 7 -10.83 0.98 10.54
C ARG A 7 -11.62 2.01 11.33
N ALA A 8 -11.15 2.36 12.53
CA ALA A 8 -11.81 3.36 13.35
C ALA A 8 -11.81 4.74 12.67
N TRP A 9 -10.70 5.13 12.03
CA TRP A 9 -10.60 6.39 11.31
C TRP A 9 -11.44 6.42 10.04
N ARG A 10 -11.57 5.31 9.33
CA ARG A 10 -12.44 5.20 8.15
C ARG A 10 -13.89 5.57 8.47
N LEU A 11 -14.38 5.22 9.65
CA LEU A 11 -15.74 5.56 10.11
C LEU A 11 -15.93 7.07 10.37
N LEU A 12 -14.85 7.80 10.61
CA LEU A 12 -14.86 9.24 10.89
C LEU A 12 -14.52 10.08 9.64
N ALA A 13 -13.86 9.48 8.66
CA ALA A 13 -13.36 10.16 7.47
C ALA A 13 -14.44 10.27 6.39
N THR A 14 -14.73 11.50 5.98
CA THR A 14 -15.59 11.80 4.81
C THR A 14 -14.79 12.01 3.52
N LYS A 15 -13.48 12.20 3.63
CA LYS A 15 -12.55 12.34 2.49
C LYS A 15 -11.81 11.02 2.21
N PRO A 16 -11.19 10.87 1.03
CA PRO A 16 -10.31 9.74 0.76
C PRO A 16 -9.19 9.62 1.80
N LEU A 17 -8.95 8.41 2.28
CA LEU A 17 -7.99 8.07 3.33
C LEU A 17 -6.80 7.32 2.72
N VAL A 18 -5.62 7.95 2.76
CA VAL A 18 -4.37 7.37 2.26
C VAL A 18 -3.55 6.85 3.44
N ALA A 19 -3.25 5.55 3.44
CA ALA A 19 -2.37 4.96 4.46
C ALA A 19 -0.89 4.99 4.01
N ILE A 20 0.03 5.27 4.92
CA ILE A 20 1.48 5.30 4.65
C ILE A 20 2.24 4.76 5.87
N GLY A 21 3.46 4.27 5.61
CA GLY A 21 4.43 3.88 6.63
C GLY A 21 4.61 2.38 6.72
N GLY A 22 5.78 1.89 6.27
CA GLY A 22 6.16 0.48 6.36
C GLY A 22 5.26 -0.50 5.60
N ILE A 23 4.47 -0.02 4.63
CA ILE A 23 3.59 -0.87 3.81
C ILE A 23 4.44 -1.58 2.76
N THR A 24 4.22 -2.88 2.64
CA THR A 24 4.86 -3.80 1.68
C THR A 24 3.79 -4.44 0.79
N LEU A 25 4.21 -5.16 -0.27
CA LEU A 25 3.27 -5.88 -1.14
C LEU A 25 2.41 -6.88 -0.35
N GLU A 26 3.00 -7.53 0.65
CA GLU A 26 2.33 -8.54 1.47
C GLU A 26 1.29 -7.92 2.41
N THR A 27 1.56 -6.71 2.92
CA THR A 27 0.72 -6.06 3.92
C THR A 27 -0.34 -5.14 3.31
N ALA A 28 -0.12 -4.63 2.09
CA ALA A 28 -1.03 -3.75 1.37
C ALA A 28 -2.50 -4.26 1.30
N PRO A 29 -2.78 -5.54 1.00
CA PRO A 29 -4.16 -6.06 1.00
C PRO A 29 -4.88 -5.93 2.34
N ALA A 30 -4.17 -6.07 3.46
CA ALA A 30 -4.77 -5.89 4.78
C ALA A 30 -5.07 -4.43 5.09
N VAL A 31 -4.28 -3.51 4.56
CA VAL A 31 -4.45 -2.05 4.71
C VAL A 31 -5.67 -1.56 3.93
N TRP A 32 -5.84 -1.97 2.67
CA TRP A 32 -7.06 -1.64 1.91
C TRP A 32 -8.31 -2.25 2.56
N ARG A 33 -8.27 -3.52 2.97
CA ARG A 33 -9.39 -4.15 3.71
C ARG A 33 -9.69 -3.47 5.06
N ALA A 34 -8.78 -2.67 5.59
CA ALA A 34 -9.01 -1.86 6.78
C ALA A 34 -9.64 -0.50 6.50
N GLY A 35 -9.86 -0.15 5.22
CA GLY A 35 -10.60 1.04 4.80
C GLY A 35 -9.74 2.16 4.23
N ALA A 36 -8.46 1.92 3.93
CA ALA A 36 -7.70 2.85 3.11
C ALA A 36 -8.22 2.84 1.68
N ASP A 37 -8.47 4.01 1.10
CA ASP A 37 -8.82 4.15 -0.32
C ASP A 37 -7.56 4.07 -1.20
N SER A 38 -6.40 4.42 -0.63
CA SER A 38 -5.11 4.34 -1.30
C SER A 38 -3.99 4.10 -0.29
N ILE A 39 -2.85 3.66 -0.79
CA ILE A 39 -1.62 3.52 -0.01
C ILE A 39 -0.51 4.35 -0.65
N ALA A 40 0.39 4.86 0.19
CA ALA A 40 1.64 5.46 -0.23
C ALA A 40 2.81 4.61 0.29
N VAL A 41 3.78 4.37 -0.59
CA VAL A 41 4.97 3.56 -0.33
C VAL A 41 6.21 4.31 -0.78
N ILE A 42 7.30 4.17 -0.02
CA ILE A 42 8.59 4.81 -0.30
C ILE A 42 9.67 3.74 -0.39
N SER A 43 10.03 3.11 0.73
CA SER A 43 11.12 2.12 0.78
C SER A 43 10.81 0.83 0.02
N ALA A 44 9.53 0.48 -0.13
CA ALA A 44 9.11 -0.73 -0.85
C ALA A 44 8.98 -0.54 -2.37
N LEU A 45 9.34 0.64 -2.91
CA LEU A 45 9.36 0.88 -4.35
C LEU A 45 10.66 0.38 -5.01
N ILE A 46 11.78 0.47 -4.29
CA ILE A 46 13.11 0.14 -4.84
C ILE A 46 13.62 -1.13 -4.15
N PRO A 47 13.87 -2.23 -4.90
CA PRO A 47 14.40 -3.45 -4.32
C PRO A 47 15.86 -3.26 -3.85
N ALA A 48 16.31 -4.13 -2.93
CA ALA A 48 17.64 -4.03 -2.31
C ALA A 48 18.80 -4.14 -3.31
N ASP A 49 18.63 -4.92 -4.37
CA ASP A 49 19.56 -4.99 -5.51
C ASP A 49 18.90 -4.37 -6.75
N PRO A 50 19.02 -3.04 -6.92
CA PRO A 50 18.29 -2.33 -7.95
C PRO A 50 18.95 -2.49 -9.32
N SER A 51 18.22 -3.12 -10.24
CA SER A 51 18.46 -3.04 -11.69
C SER A 51 17.22 -2.46 -12.39
N PRO A 52 17.33 -1.92 -13.61
CA PRO A 52 16.17 -1.47 -14.37
C PRO A 52 15.08 -2.55 -14.51
N ALA A 53 15.49 -3.82 -14.66
CA ALA A 53 14.57 -4.95 -14.71
C ALA A 53 13.90 -5.22 -13.35
N ALA A 54 14.66 -5.19 -12.25
CA ALA A 54 14.13 -5.42 -10.90
C ALA A 54 13.14 -4.32 -10.48
N VAL A 55 13.46 -3.05 -10.76
CA VAL A 55 12.55 -1.92 -10.48
C VAL A 55 11.27 -2.05 -11.31
N ARG A 56 11.37 -2.39 -12.60
CA ARG A 56 10.19 -2.64 -13.44
C ARG A 56 9.31 -3.74 -12.86
N ALA A 57 9.88 -4.90 -12.55
CA ALA A 57 9.13 -6.02 -11.97
C ALA A 57 8.46 -5.63 -10.64
N GLN A 58 9.16 -4.86 -9.79
CA GLN A 58 8.61 -4.33 -8.55
C GLN A 58 7.40 -3.41 -8.79
N MET A 59 7.47 -2.53 -9.80
CA MET A 59 6.34 -1.66 -10.16
C MET A 59 5.17 -2.44 -10.74
N GLU A 60 5.44 -3.45 -11.57
CA GLU A 60 4.41 -4.33 -12.15
C GLU A 60 3.66 -5.09 -11.06
N GLN A 61 4.36 -5.57 -10.02
CA GLN A 61 3.73 -6.16 -8.85
C GLN A 61 2.82 -5.17 -8.12
N TRP A 62 3.27 -3.94 -7.88
CA TRP A 62 2.44 -2.89 -7.25
C TRP A 62 1.20 -2.55 -8.09
N LEU A 63 1.37 -2.41 -9.42
CA LEU A 63 0.27 -2.12 -10.35
C LEU A 63 -0.73 -3.27 -10.46
N SER A 64 -0.25 -4.51 -10.46
CA SER A 64 -1.12 -5.69 -10.47
C SER A 64 -1.93 -5.76 -9.19
N LEU A 65 -1.26 -5.59 -8.05
CA LEU A 65 -1.88 -5.66 -6.73
C LEU A 65 -2.93 -4.56 -6.51
N SER A 66 -2.66 -3.33 -6.94
CA SER A 66 -3.59 -2.19 -6.77
C SER A 66 -4.81 -2.25 -7.69
N ARG A 67 -4.83 -3.16 -8.68
CA ARG A 67 -5.95 -3.38 -9.60
C ARG A 67 -6.86 -4.52 -9.15
N LEU A 68 -6.48 -5.26 -8.10
CA LEU A 68 -7.37 -6.25 -7.51
C LEU A 68 -8.59 -5.53 -6.89
N PRO A 69 -9.79 -6.11 -7.02
CA PRO A 69 -11.02 -5.55 -6.47
C PRO A 69 -11.02 -5.51 -4.94
#